data_AF-A0A535SAA9-F1
#
_entry.id   AF-A0A535SAA9-F1
#
_cell.length_a   1.000
_cell.length_b   1.000
_cell.length_c   1.000
_cell.angle_alpha   90.00
_cell.angle_beta   90.00
_cell.angle_gamma   90.00
#
_symmetry.space_group_name_H-M   'P 1'
#
loop_
_entity.id
_entity.type
_entity.pdbx_description
1 polymer ?
#
loop_
_entity_poly.entity_id
_entity_poly.type
_entity_poly.pdbx_seq_one_letter_code
_entity_poly.pdbx_strand_id
1 'polypeptide(L)'
;MPDTSINFVDDSLQMLLQVGADFPNADIDFCVGYVTASGVLLLKRMLNNAHKARAVVGLCVQNKVSAFQRLQDFGVEVYLYTTGSNTIFHPKIYLGAAKSQIWTMIGSSNLTWNGFSANIERNILITGQRYTEPFVSIESQIATLRSQAYVFDADIERKLIEIEKNLGANQSELEYKKRLNAIGIKPKAQAQHSIPLESQEAALEALFEFIKTTRLEYAYQMLLLLTLFNHTDSTGFLALEQVADCFIKFYNLRTEAGLTPEKSYNSRRAIAEIPDVSRSRMRQMLKTSPFPRFERQGLLDISDDNQHFILNPALLAALTPASKQMLRAIAIQRIAEHFGEAISDVEAMVTQAMG
;
A
#
# COMPACT_ATOMS: atom_id res chain seq x y z
N MET A 1 -7.72 -13.71 2.52
CA MET A 1 -6.85 -13.37 1.38
C MET A 1 -6.83 -14.47 0.33
N PRO A 2 -7.78 -14.52 -0.63
CA PRO A 2 -7.85 -15.62 -1.59
C PRO A 2 -6.70 -15.67 -2.61
N ASP A 3 -5.96 -14.58 -2.81
CA ASP A 3 -4.95 -14.44 -3.88
C ASP A 3 -3.51 -14.23 -3.38
N THR A 4 -3.27 -14.24 -2.07
CA THR A 4 -1.92 -14.07 -1.51
C THR A 4 -1.24 -15.43 -1.36
N SER A 5 -0.11 -15.63 -2.04
CA SER A 5 0.72 -16.83 -1.89
C SER A 5 2.00 -16.51 -1.12
N ILE A 6 2.44 -17.43 -0.25
CA ILE A 6 3.67 -17.30 0.53
C ILE A 6 4.49 -18.58 0.35
N ASN A 7 5.74 -18.43 -0.08
CA ASN A 7 6.65 -19.55 -0.33
C ASN A 7 8.02 -19.29 0.31
N PHE A 8 8.62 -20.33 0.90
CA PHE A 8 10.03 -20.26 1.31
C PHE A 8 10.94 -20.22 0.09
N VAL A 9 12.04 -19.49 0.22
CA VAL A 9 13.04 -19.32 -0.83
C VAL A 9 14.40 -19.74 -0.29
N ASP A 10 14.92 -20.85 -0.82
CA ASP A 10 16.25 -21.37 -0.51
C ASP A 10 17.32 -20.75 -1.44
N ASP A 11 17.04 -20.65 -2.74
CA ASP A 11 17.92 -19.99 -3.71
C ASP A 11 17.34 -18.62 -4.09
N SER A 12 17.84 -17.59 -3.40
CA SER A 12 17.41 -16.20 -3.62
C SER A 12 17.70 -15.68 -5.02
N LEU A 13 18.82 -16.06 -5.63
CA LEU A 13 19.19 -15.59 -6.96
C LEU A 13 18.28 -16.21 -8.01
N GLN A 14 18.14 -17.53 -7.97
CA GLN A 14 17.28 -18.24 -8.91
C GLN A 14 15.85 -17.73 -8.80
N MET A 15 15.35 -17.53 -7.57
CA MET A 15 14.01 -17.01 -7.36
C MET A 15 13.83 -15.61 -7.93
N LEU A 16 14.75 -14.68 -7.65
CA LEU A 16 14.69 -13.32 -8.20
C LEU A 16 14.71 -13.30 -9.73
N LEU A 17 15.55 -14.13 -10.35
CA LEU A 17 15.61 -14.26 -11.81
C LEU A 17 14.33 -14.87 -12.40
N GLN A 18 13.72 -15.82 -11.69
CA GLN A 18 12.45 -16.44 -12.08
C GLN A 18 11.30 -15.42 -12.02
N VAL A 19 11.09 -14.75 -10.88
CA VAL A 19 10.02 -13.75 -10.76
C VAL A 19 10.26 -12.55 -11.68
N GLY A 20 11.52 -12.17 -11.92
CA GLY A 20 11.85 -11.16 -12.92
C GLY A 20 11.47 -11.55 -14.35
N ALA A 21 11.43 -12.85 -14.66
CA ALA A 21 10.96 -13.37 -15.95
C ALA A 21 9.44 -13.52 -15.99
N ASP A 22 8.81 -13.92 -14.88
CA ASP A 22 7.35 -14.10 -14.77
C ASP A 22 6.60 -12.75 -14.78
N PHE A 23 7.26 -11.67 -14.34
CA PHE A 23 6.73 -10.31 -14.33
C PHE A 23 7.58 -9.37 -15.21
N PRO A 24 7.56 -9.53 -16.54
CA PRO A 24 8.33 -8.68 -17.44
C PRO A 24 7.81 -7.24 -17.42
N ASN A 25 8.70 -6.27 -17.61
CA ASN A 25 8.38 -4.83 -17.56
C ASN A 25 7.74 -4.38 -16.24
N ALA A 26 8.04 -5.05 -15.12
CA ALA A 26 7.62 -4.60 -13.80
C ALA A 26 8.41 -3.36 -13.36
N ASP A 27 7.80 -2.57 -12.48
CA ASP A 27 8.53 -1.63 -11.64
C ASP A 27 9.23 -2.44 -10.54
N ILE A 28 10.51 -2.18 -10.33
CA ILE A 28 11.34 -2.91 -9.38
C ILE A 28 11.90 -1.95 -8.33
N ASP A 29 11.70 -2.29 -7.06
CA ASP A 29 12.28 -1.59 -5.92
C ASP A 29 13.10 -2.55 -5.06
N PHE A 30 14.28 -2.10 -4.65
CA PHE A 30 15.07 -2.80 -3.63
C PHE A 30 15.36 -1.90 -2.46
N CYS A 31 15.33 -2.49 -1.26
CA CYS A 31 15.70 -1.82 -0.02
C CYS A 31 16.67 -2.73 0.74
N VAL A 32 17.96 -2.45 0.62
CA VAL A 32 19.03 -3.36 1.07
C VAL A 32 20.07 -2.67 1.94
N GLY A 33 20.50 -3.34 3.01
CA GLY A 33 21.56 -2.85 3.89
C GLY A 33 22.93 -2.85 3.22
N TYR A 34 23.26 -3.94 2.52
CA TYR A 34 24.57 -4.11 1.87
C TYR A 34 24.46 -4.38 0.38
N VAL A 35 25.40 -3.81 -0.38
CA VAL A 35 25.50 -3.97 -1.84
C VAL A 35 26.94 -4.15 -2.29
N THR A 36 27.16 -5.02 -3.28
CA THR A 36 28.44 -5.10 -4.01
C THR A 36 28.22 -5.04 -5.51
N ALA A 37 29.18 -4.50 -6.27
CA ALA A 37 29.10 -4.46 -7.73
C ALA A 37 28.95 -5.87 -8.35
N SER A 38 29.55 -6.90 -7.72
CA SER A 38 29.39 -8.30 -8.11
C SER A 38 27.99 -8.85 -7.86
N GLY A 39 27.34 -8.45 -6.75
CA GLY A 39 25.95 -8.83 -6.47
C GLY A 39 24.98 -8.19 -7.46
N VAL A 40 25.16 -6.90 -7.76
CA VAL A 40 24.34 -6.16 -8.74
C VAL A 40 24.45 -6.79 -10.13
N LEU A 41 25.65 -7.25 -10.53
CA LEU A 41 25.87 -7.90 -11.83
C LEU A 41 25.01 -9.16 -12.02
N LEU A 42 24.74 -9.91 -10.96
CA LEU A 42 23.91 -11.12 -11.01
C LEU A 42 22.46 -10.80 -11.41
N LEU A 43 21.97 -9.60 -11.12
CA LEU A 43 20.60 -9.17 -11.44
C LEU A 43 20.49 -8.40 -12.76
N LYS A 44 21.59 -8.24 -13.53
CA LYS A 44 21.63 -7.46 -14.79
C LYS A 44 20.43 -7.73 -15.71
N ARG A 45 20.08 -9.01 -15.91
CA ARG A 45 18.99 -9.39 -16.82
C ARG A 45 17.64 -8.87 -16.32
N MET A 46 17.37 -9.00 -15.02
CA MET A 46 16.12 -8.52 -14.42
C MET A 46 16.04 -7.00 -14.46
N LEU A 47 17.13 -6.31 -14.12
CA LEU A 47 17.18 -4.84 -14.12
C LEU A 47 17.00 -4.25 -15.51
N ASN A 48 17.65 -4.82 -16.52
CA ASN A 48 17.52 -4.37 -17.92
C ASN A 48 16.10 -4.56 -18.50
N ASN A 49 15.30 -5.46 -17.91
CA ASN A 49 13.94 -5.74 -18.34
C ASN A 49 12.89 -5.03 -17.47
N ALA A 50 13.30 -4.26 -16.47
CA ALA A 50 12.41 -3.49 -15.64
C ALA A 50 11.88 -2.28 -16.42
N HIS A 51 10.61 -1.93 -16.21
CA HIS A 51 10.07 -0.66 -16.71
C HIS A 51 10.73 0.52 -15.98
N LYS A 52 10.84 0.39 -14.66
CA LYS A 52 11.53 1.32 -13.78
C LYS A 52 12.24 0.54 -12.68
N ALA A 53 13.45 0.93 -12.31
CA ALA A 53 14.18 0.31 -11.21
C ALA A 53 14.68 1.37 -10.22
N ARG A 54 14.51 1.11 -8.93
CA ARG A 54 14.91 2.00 -7.84
C ARG A 54 15.58 1.20 -6.72
N ALA A 55 16.59 1.78 -6.07
CA ALA A 55 17.28 1.14 -4.97
C ALA A 55 17.48 2.11 -3.79
N VAL A 56 17.02 1.73 -2.60
CA VAL A 56 17.40 2.37 -1.34
C VAL A 56 18.47 1.52 -0.68
N VAL A 57 19.67 2.08 -0.52
CA VAL A 57 20.84 1.37 -0.05
C VAL A 57 21.48 2.07 1.14
N GLY A 58 21.97 1.31 2.11
CA GLY A 58 22.68 1.87 3.25
C GLY A 58 24.00 2.54 2.86
N LEU A 59 24.31 3.68 3.47
CA LEU A 59 25.65 4.25 3.49
C LEU A 59 26.43 3.69 4.68
N CYS A 60 27.32 2.74 4.39
CA CYS A 60 28.24 2.14 5.34
C CYS A 60 29.60 1.87 4.68
N VAL A 61 30.63 1.57 5.48
CA VAL A 61 32.00 1.37 4.99
C VAL A 61 32.13 0.21 3.99
N GLN A 62 31.23 -0.77 4.06
CA GLN A 62 31.21 -1.95 3.18
C GLN A 62 30.65 -1.62 1.78
N ASN A 63 29.75 -0.66 1.68
CA ASN A 63 29.08 -0.32 0.42
C ASN A 63 29.93 0.69 -0.35
N LYS A 64 30.62 0.20 -1.39
CA LYS A 64 31.52 1.03 -2.20
C LYS A 64 30.78 1.83 -3.25
N VAL A 65 31.32 3.00 -3.61
CA VAL A 65 30.81 3.84 -4.70
C VAL A 65 30.65 3.06 -6.00
N SER A 66 31.57 2.14 -6.28
CA SER A 66 31.51 1.26 -7.47
C SER A 66 30.27 0.37 -7.53
N ALA A 67 29.65 0.04 -6.40
CA ALA A 67 28.40 -0.70 -6.37
C ALA A 67 27.20 0.18 -6.74
N PHE A 68 27.20 1.44 -6.31
CA PHE A 68 26.16 2.42 -6.67
C PHE A 68 26.25 2.80 -8.16
N GLN A 69 27.46 3.01 -8.67
CA GLN A 69 27.71 3.20 -10.10
C GLN A 69 27.20 2.01 -10.92
N ARG A 70 27.47 0.77 -10.47
CA ARG A 70 26.98 -0.42 -11.16
C ARG A 70 25.45 -0.51 -11.22
N LEU A 71 24.75 -0.03 -10.18
CA LEU A 71 23.29 0.08 -10.22
C LEU A 71 22.84 1.10 -11.28
N GLN A 72 23.46 2.28 -11.33
CA GLN A 72 23.15 3.30 -12.33
C GLN A 72 23.48 2.85 -13.76
N ASP A 73 24.55 2.08 -13.97
CA ASP A 73 24.90 1.47 -15.27
C ASP A 73 23.76 0.60 -15.82
N PHE A 74 22.91 0.06 -14.93
CA PHE A 74 21.73 -0.74 -15.29
C PHE A 74 20.42 0.05 -15.18
N GLY A 75 20.49 1.39 -15.21
CA GLY A 75 19.31 2.26 -15.24
C GLY A 75 18.57 2.39 -13.91
N VAL A 76 19.19 2.01 -12.79
CA VAL A 76 18.55 2.08 -11.47
C VAL A 76 18.68 3.48 -10.88
N GLU A 77 17.58 4.06 -10.41
CA GLU A 77 17.59 5.27 -9.58
C GLU A 77 18.08 4.90 -8.17
N VAL A 78 19.26 5.40 -7.77
CA VAL A 78 19.90 5.02 -6.51
C VAL A 78 19.68 6.09 -5.44
N TYR A 79 19.27 5.64 -4.27
CA TYR A 79 19.01 6.43 -3.07
C TYR A 79 19.83 5.90 -1.90
N LEU A 80 20.55 6.79 -1.24
CA LEU A 80 21.55 6.50 -0.23
C LEU A 80 21.03 6.88 1.16
N TYR A 81 20.76 5.87 1.98
CA TYR A 81 20.22 6.02 3.32
C TYR A 81 21.34 6.03 4.35
N THR A 82 21.40 7.08 5.17
CA THR A 82 22.36 7.18 6.28
C THR A 82 21.65 7.15 7.63
N THR A 83 22.28 6.52 8.63
CA THR A 83 21.76 6.34 9.98
C THR A 83 22.61 7.04 11.02
N GLY A 84 22.06 7.24 12.22
CA GLY A 84 22.84 7.71 13.37
C GLY A 84 23.97 6.73 13.74
N SER A 85 24.91 7.19 14.57
CA SER A 85 26.12 6.42 14.92
C SER A 85 25.84 5.04 15.50
N ASN A 86 24.73 4.86 16.23
CA ASN A 86 24.37 3.62 16.93
C ASN A 86 23.32 2.77 16.20
N THR A 87 22.98 3.11 14.96
CA THR A 87 21.92 2.43 14.21
C THR A 87 22.49 1.93 12.88
N ILE A 88 22.04 0.76 12.44
CA ILE A 88 22.38 0.19 11.14
C ILE A 88 21.15 0.22 10.23
N PHE A 89 21.36 0.49 8.94
CA PHE A 89 20.34 0.30 7.93
C PHE A 89 20.47 -1.14 7.41
N HIS A 90 19.51 -2.00 7.76
CA HIS A 90 19.61 -3.43 7.47
C HIS A 90 18.38 -4.12 6.85
N PRO A 91 17.48 -3.41 6.11
CA PRO A 91 16.41 -4.07 5.37
C PRO A 91 17.00 -4.92 4.23
N LYS A 92 16.23 -5.91 3.77
CA LYS A 92 16.56 -6.79 2.63
C LYS A 92 15.26 -7.17 1.94
N ILE A 93 14.74 -6.20 1.22
CA ILE A 93 13.45 -6.27 0.55
C ILE A 93 13.69 -6.10 -0.93
N TYR A 94 13.14 -7.00 -1.73
CA TYR A 94 13.11 -6.96 -3.18
C TYR A 94 11.65 -6.99 -3.59
N LEU A 95 11.19 -6.00 -4.34
CA LEU A 95 9.78 -5.85 -4.69
C LEU A 95 9.66 -5.62 -6.19
N GLY A 96 8.69 -6.28 -6.81
CA GLY A 96 8.32 -6.04 -8.20
C GLY A 96 6.81 -5.90 -8.36
N ALA A 97 6.38 -4.87 -9.06
CA ALA A 97 4.98 -4.57 -9.30
C ALA A 97 4.69 -4.44 -10.80
N ALA A 98 3.68 -5.16 -11.28
CA ALA A 98 3.21 -5.09 -12.66
C ALA A 98 1.69 -4.96 -12.70
N LYS A 99 1.18 -3.78 -13.07
CA LYS A 99 -0.26 -3.47 -13.09
C LYS A 99 -0.90 -3.76 -11.72
N SER A 100 -1.83 -4.72 -11.65
CA SER A 100 -2.53 -5.13 -10.43
C SER A 100 -1.85 -6.30 -9.71
N GLN A 101 -0.71 -6.81 -10.19
CA GLN A 101 0.02 -7.90 -9.56
C GLN A 101 1.30 -7.39 -8.92
N ILE A 102 1.68 -8.00 -7.81
CA ILE A 102 2.88 -7.65 -7.08
C ILE A 102 3.53 -8.89 -6.46
N TRP A 103 4.85 -8.85 -6.36
CA TRP A 103 5.63 -9.79 -5.58
C TRP A 103 6.63 -9.06 -4.69
N THR A 104 6.98 -9.67 -3.57
CA THR A 104 8.04 -9.20 -2.70
C THR A 104 8.79 -10.38 -2.12
N MET A 105 10.12 -10.31 -2.15
CA MET A 105 11.01 -11.22 -1.46
C MET A 105 11.64 -10.49 -0.28
N ILE A 106 11.46 -11.04 0.92
CA ILE A 106 11.97 -10.47 2.16
C ILE A 106 12.75 -11.55 2.92
N GLY A 107 13.91 -11.21 3.47
CA GLY A 107 14.65 -12.15 4.29
C GLY A 107 16.05 -11.68 4.66
N SER A 108 17.01 -12.61 4.57
CA SER A 108 18.39 -12.39 5.02
C SER A 108 19.39 -12.10 3.89
N SER A 109 18.98 -12.25 2.61
CA SER A 109 19.85 -12.02 1.43
C SER A 109 20.09 -10.54 1.12
N ASN A 110 21.34 -10.08 1.29
CA ASN A 110 21.77 -8.76 0.79
C ASN A 110 22.09 -8.81 -0.71
N LEU A 111 22.15 -7.64 -1.36
CA LEU A 111 22.53 -7.50 -2.79
C LEU A 111 24.05 -7.63 -2.98
N THR A 112 24.59 -8.75 -2.54
CA THR A 112 26.01 -9.07 -2.61
C THR A 112 26.17 -10.47 -3.20
N TRP A 113 27.33 -10.76 -3.78
CA TRP A 113 27.58 -12.11 -4.30
C TRP A 113 27.44 -13.18 -3.19
N ASN A 114 27.95 -12.91 -1.98
CA ASN A 114 27.80 -13.83 -0.85
C ASN A 114 26.33 -14.02 -0.45
N GLY A 115 25.56 -12.94 -0.39
CA GLY A 115 24.14 -12.97 -0.01
C GLY A 115 23.23 -13.70 -1.01
N PHE A 116 23.73 -13.94 -2.22
CA PHE A 116 23.01 -14.67 -3.27
C PHE A 116 23.55 -16.07 -3.54
N SER A 117 24.84 -16.31 -3.33
CA SER A 117 25.50 -17.51 -3.88
C SER A 117 26.37 -18.29 -2.90
N ALA A 118 26.59 -17.79 -1.67
CA ALA A 118 27.50 -18.47 -0.73
C ALA A 118 26.94 -18.62 0.68
N ASN A 119 26.24 -17.60 1.19
CA ASN A 119 25.69 -17.63 2.54
C ASN A 119 24.49 -18.58 2.62
N ILE A 120 24.27 -19.14 3.82
CA ILE A 120 23.01 -19.79 4.16
C ILE A 120 22.00 -18.69 4.45
N GLU A 121 21.08 -18.46 3.52
CA GLU A 121 20.07 -17.42 3.60
C GLU A 121 18.68 -18.04 3.70
N ARG A 122 17.75 -17.30 4.32
CA ARG A 122 16.33 -17.65 4.39
C ARG A 122 15.53 -16.44 3.96
N ASN A 123 14.73 -16.63 2.92
CA ASN A 123 13.81 -15.60 2.45
C ASN A 123 12.40 -16.20 2.29
N ILE A 124 11.42 -15.32 2.27
CA ILE A 124 10.06 -15.62 1.87
C ILE A 124 9.74 -14.83 0.61
N LEU A 125 9.07 -15.47 -0.34
CA LEU A 125 8.42 -14.82 -1.47
C LEU A 125 6.94 -14.71 -1.16
N ILE A 126 6.39 -13.51 -1.28
CA ILE A 126 4.97 -13.23 -1.18
C ILE A 126 4.50 -12.70 -2.53
N THR A 127 3.45 -13.26 -3.10
CA THR A 127 2.82 -12.78 -4.35
C THR A 127 1.35 -12.51 -4.11
N GLY A 128 0.76 -11.56 -4.85
CA GLY A 128 -0.67 -11.30 -4.77
C GLY A 128 -1.11 -10.08 -5.56
N GLN A 129 -2.27 -9.55 -5.20
CA GLN A 129 -2.79 -8.33 -5.80
C GLN A 129 -2.07 -7.10 -5.22
N ARG A 130 -1.71 -6.16 -6.08
CA ARG A 130 -1.21 -4.85 -5.68
C ARG A 130 -2.32 -4.10 -4.93
N TYR A 131 -1.93 -3.23 -4.00
CA TYR A 131 -2.84 -2.43 -3.18
C TYR A 131 -3.66 -3.21 -2.13
N THR A 132 -3.28 -4.45 -1.82
CA THR A 132 -3.75 -5.18 -0.62
C THR A 132 -2.64 -5.29 0.41
N GLU A 133 -2.96 -5.64 1.65
CA GLU A 133 -1.92 -6.02 2.63
C GLU A 133 -1.28 -7.38 2.24
N PRO A 134 0.03 -7.60 2.52
CA PRO A 134 0.97 -6.70 3.19
C PRO A 134 1.63 -5.66 2.25
N PHE A 135 1.26 -5.63 0.96
CA PHE A 135 1.98 -4.90 -0.09
C PHE A 135 1.90 -3.38 0.06
N VAL A 136 0.73 -2.85 0.44
CA VAL A 136 0.56 -1.41 0.72
C VAL A 136 1.53 -0.94 1.80
N SER A 137 1.62 -1.70 2.90
CA SER A 137 2.54 -1.42 4.00
C SER A 137 4.01 -1.48 3.56
N ILE A 138 4.38 -2.46 2.73
CA ILE A 138 5.75 -2.61 2.23
C ILE A 138 6.13 -1.48 1.27
N GLU A 139 5.29 -1.17 0.28
CA GLU A 139 5.52 -0.05 -0.66
C GLU A 139 5.64 1.28 0.10
N SER A 140 4.78 1.50 1.10
CA SER A 140 4.81 2.68 1.96
C SER A 140 6.12 2.80 2.75
N GLN A 141 6.59 1.70 3.33
CA GLN A 141 7.87 1.68 4.05
C GLN A 141 9.04 1.99 3.12
N ILE A 142 9.11 1.37 1.94
CA ILE A 142 10.19 1.65 0.96
C ILE A 142 10.16 3.12 0.53
N ALA A 143 8.98 3.66 0.22
CA ALA A 143 8.83 5.06 -0.19
C ALA A 143 9.23 6.04 0.92
N THR A 144 8.90 5.72 2.18
CA THR A 144 9.33 6.50 3.35
C THR A 144 10.87 6.49 3.49
N LEU A 145 11.49 5.32 3.37
CA LEU A 145 12.95 5.22 3.44
C LEU A 145 13.60 5.98 2.28
N ARG A 146 13.02 5.92 1.08
CA ARG A 146 13.48 6.65 -0.10
C ARG A 146 13.42 8.17 0.08
N SER A 147 12.34 8.71 0.67
CA SER A 147 12.21 10.16 0.90
C SER A 147 13.24 10.70 1.93
N GLN A 148 13.65 9.84 2.85
CA GLN A 148 14.68 10.11 3.87
C GLN A 148 16.11 9.90 3.36
N ALA A 149 16.28 9.28 2.19
CA ALA A 149 17.58 9.03 1.58
C ALA A 149 18.04 10.21 0.70
N TYR A 150 19.32 10.20 0.36
CA TYR A 150 19.93 11.13 -0.59
C TYR A 150 19.95 10.52 -1.99
N VAL A 151 19.58 11.28 -3.03
CA VAL A 151 19.73 10.79 -4.41
C VAL A 151 21.21 10.66 -4.73
N PHE A 152 21.64 9.53 -5.30
CA PHE A 152 23.02 9.38 -5.75
C PHE A 152 23.23 10.11 -7.08
N ASP A 153 23.63 11.37 -7.01
CA ASP A 153 23.98 12.21 -8.16
C ASP A 153 25.49 12.44 -8.26
N ALA A 154 25.91 13.18 -9.30
CA ALA A 154 27.32 13.47 -9.56
C ALA A 154 28.02 14.27 -8.43
N ASP A 155 27.27 15.00 -7.60
CA ASP A 155 27.84 15.74 -6.47
C ASP A 155 28.09 14.81 -5.28
N ILE A 156 27.10 13.99 -4.92
CA ILE A 156 27.24 12.99 -3.85
C ILE A 156 28.29 11.94 -4.24
N GLU A 157 28.31 11.49 -5.49
CA GLU A 157 29.34 10.59 -6.01
C GLU A 157 30.75 11.14 -5.76
N ARG A 158 31.01 12.38 -6.19
CA ARG A 158 32.33 13.02 -6.02
C ARG A 158 32.75 13.06 -4.55
N LYS A 159 31.83 13.44 -3.66
CA LYS A 159 32.05 13.50 -2.21
C LYS A 159 32.36 12.13 -1.61
N LEU A 160 31.64 11.08 -2.02
CA LEU A 160 31.88 9.72 -1.53
C LEU A 160 33.21 9.15 -2.04
N ILE A 161 33.58 9.41 -3.29
CA ILE A 161 34.89 9.02 -3.84
C ILE A 161 36.02 9.67 -3.04
N GLU A 162 35.89 10.94 -2.67
CA GLU A 162 36.87 11.63 -1.84
C GLU A 162 36.96 11.01 -0.44
N ILE A 163 35.83 10.65 0.17
CA ILE A 163 35.83 9.92 1.43
C ILE A 163 36.53 8.56 1.29
N GLU A 164 36.22 7.78 0.25
CA GLU A 164 36.84 6.48 -0.03
C GLU A 164 38.35 6.57 -0.26
N LYS A 165 38.84 7.58 -0.99
CA LYS A 165 40.29 7.80 -1.18
C LYS A 165 41.01 8.10 0.13
N ASN A 166 40.34 8.81 1.04
CA ASN A 166 40.89 9.21 2.33
C ASN A 166 40.61 8.19 3.46
N LEU A 167 39.85 7.13 3.17
CA LEU A 167 39.58 6.00 4.07
C LEU A 167 40.73 4.99 3.97
N GLY A 168 41.46 4.80 5.07
CA GLY A 168 42.41 3.70 5.20
C GLY A 168 41.71 2.33 5.29
N ALA A 169 42.46 1.24 5.04
CA ALA A 169 41.92 -0.13 4.93
C ALA A 169 41.16 -0.67 6.17
N ASN A 170 41.40 -0.12 7.37
CA ASN A 170 40.86 -0.62 8.65
C ASN A 170 40.01 0.41 9.41
N GLN A 171 39.33 1.33 8.72
CA GLN A 171 38.52 2.34 9.40
C GLN A 171 37.18 1.81 9.91
N SER A 172 36.76 2.34 11.06
CA SER A 172 35.51 1.98 11.71
C SER A 172 34.32 2.72 11.08
N GLU A 173 33.15 2.08 11.15
CA GLU A 173 31.87 2.66 10.71
C GLU A 173 31.58 4.03 11.35
N LEU A 174 32.04 4.23 12.58
CA LEU A 174 31.91 5.49 13.30
C LEU A 174 32.67 6.64 12.61
N GLU A 175 33.90 6.38 12.16
CA GLU A 175 34.72 7.38 11.48
C GLU A 175 34.17 7.69 10.09
N TYR A 176 33.67 6.67 9.37
CA TYR A 176 32.96 6.88 8.10
C TYR A 176 31.76 7.83 8.27
N LYS A 177 30.91 7.59 9.27
CA LYS A 177 29.75 8.44 9.57
C LYS A 177 30.14 9.87 9.98
N LYS A 178 31.25 10.04 10.72
CA LYS A 178 31.77 11.38 11.03
C LYS A 178 32.14 12.16 9.77
N ARG A 179 32.78 11.51 8.80
CA ARG A 179 33.15 12.13 7.51
C ARG A 179 31.91 12.50 6.70
N LEU A 180 30.92 11.60 6.62
CA LEU A 180 29.63 11.89 5.99
C LEU A 180 28.97 13.13 6.62
N ASN A 181 28.91 13.19 7.94
CA ASN A 181 28.33 14.33 8.65
C ASN A 181 29.08 15.64 8.36
N ALA A 182 30.42 15.60 8.28
CA ALA A 182 31.26 16.77 8.00
C ALA A 182 30.99 17.39 6.61
N ILE A 183 30.53 16.58 5.66
CA ILE A 183 30.15 17.04 4.30
C ILE A 183 28.64 17.26 4.14
N GLY A 184 27.88 17.25 5.24
CA GLY A 184 26.44 17.51 5.25
C GLY A 184 25.55 16.30 4.91
N ILE A 185 26.12 15.10 4.77
CA ILE A 185 25.36 13.85 4.63
C ILE A 185 25.09 13.29 6.02
N LYS A 186 23.92 13.60 6.56
CA LYS A 186 23.49 13.22 7.90
C LYS A 186 22.08 12.61 7.86
N PRO A 187 21.67 11.82 8.85
CA PRO A 187 20.31 11.26 8.86
C PRO A 187 19.28 12.39 8.72
N LYS A 188 18.42 12.31 7.71
CA LYS A 188 17.23 13.16 7.65
C LYS A 188 16.34 12.78 8.83
N ALA A 189 15.61 13.74 9.40
CA ALA A 189 14.67 13.45 10.48
C ALA A 189 13.79 12.26 10.07
N GLN A 190 13.54 11.32 11.00
CA GLN A 190 12.62 10.21 10.75
C GLN A 190 11.26 10.83 10.37
N ALA A 191 10.95 10.82 9.07
CA ALA A 191 9.60 11.09 8.64
C ALA A 191 8.74 9.96 9.22
N GLN A 192 7.63 10.34 9.86
CA GLN A 192 6.55 9.42 10.14
C GLN A 192 6.24 8.67 8.84
N HIS A 193 5.99 7.36 8.92
CA HIS A 193 5.62 6.55 7.76
C HIS A 193 4.48 7.26 7.01
N SER A 194 4.80 7.81 5.84
CA SER A 194 3.84 8.49 4.99
C SER A 194 3.67 7.67 3.73
N ILE A 195 2.42 7.31 3.46
CA ILE A 195 2.07 6.54 2.27
C ILE A 195 2.39 7.42 1.06
N PRO A 196 3.09 6.91 0.03
CA PRO A 196 3.47 7.72 -1.13
C PRO A 196 2.25 8.36 -1.80
N LEU A 197 2.39 9.62 -2.22
CA LEU A 197 1.29 10.41 -2.80
C LEU A 197 0.67 9.71 -4.02
N GLU A 198 1.50 9.09 -4.88
CA GLU A 198 1.04 8.32 -6.05
C GLU A 198 0.07 7.17 -5.64
N SER A 199 0.34 6.50 -4.52
CA SER A 199 -0.53 5.45 -4.00
C SER A 199 -1.82 6.01 -3.40
N GLN A 200 -1.75 7.18 -2.75
CA GLN A 200 -2.92 7.89 -2.25
C GLN A 200 -3.83 8.35 -3.40
N GLU A 201 -3.25 8.94 -4.44
CA GLU A 201 -3.95 9.39 -5.65
C GLU A 201 -4.61 8.23 -6.37
N ALA A 202 -3.89 7.12 -6.58
CA ALA A 202 -4.44 5.93 -7.23
C ALA A 202 -5.61 5.31 -6.43
N ALA A 203 -5.50 5.23 -5.09
CA ALA A 203 -6.57 4.71 -4.26
C ALA A 203 -7.82 5.61 -4.29
N LEU A 204 -7.62 6.94 -4.30
CA LEU A 204 -8.70 7.91 -4.43
C LEU A 204 -9.37 7.85 -5.81
N GLU A 205 -8.59 7.74 -6.89
CA GLU A 205 -9.08 7.55 -8.25
C GLU A 205 -9.90 6.27 -8.39
N ALA A 206 -9.40 5.15 -7.83
CA ALA A 206 -10.12 3.88 -7.81
C ALA A 206 -11.48 3.98 -7.10
N LEU A 207 -11.54 4.73 -5.98
CA LEU A 207 -12.79 5.01 -5.30
C LEU A 207 -13.75 5.87 -6.14
N PHE A 208 -13.24 6.93 -6.77
CA PHE A 208 -14.05 7.79 -7.65
C PHE A 208 -14.66 7.00 -8.81
N GLU A 209 -13.85 6.19 -9.50
CA GLU A 209 -14.33 5.36 -10.60
C GLU A 209 -15.33 4.30 -10.12
N PHE A 210 -15.08 3.66 -8.97
CA PHE A 210 -16.02 2.74 -8.36
C PHE A 210 -17.37 3.41 -8.09
N ILE A 211 -17.38 4.59 -7.45
CA ILE A 211 -18.61 5.31 -7.12
C ILE A 211 -19.36 5.74 -8.36
N LYS A 212 -18.69 6.11 -9.46
CA LYS A 212 -19.38 6.50 -10.69
C LYS A 212 -19.97 5.30 -11.44
N THR A 213 -19.24 4.20 -11.50
CA THR A 213 -19.53 3.11 -12.46
C THR A 213 -20.24 1.92 -11.83
N THR A 214 -20.17 1.73 -10.51
CA THR A 214 -20.74 0.53 -9.86
C THR A 214 -22.25 0.45 -10.09
N ARG A 215 -22.76 -0.68 -10.59
CA ARG A 215 -24.20 -0.87 -10.78
C ARG A 215 -24.88 -1.08 -9.43
N LEU A 216 -25.89 -0.26 -9.13
CA LEU A 216 -26.70 -0.42 -7.92
C LEU A 216 -27.79 -1.46 -8.18
N GLU A 217 -27.70 -2.57 -7.47
CA GLU A 217 -28.85 -3.47 -7.25
C GLU A 217 -29.67 -2.93 -6.09
N TYR A 218 -29.00 -2.64 -4.98
CA TYR A 218 -29.52 -1.93 -3.82
C TYR A 218 -28.67 -0.69 -3.54
N ALA A 219 -29.14 0.22 -2.69
CA ALA A 219 -28.39 1.38 -2.21
C ALA A 219 -27.18 1.03 -1.31
N TYR A 220 -26.97 -0.25 -1.00
CA TYR A 220 -25.98 -0.73 -0.03
C TYR A 220 -24.55 -0.23 -0.28
N GLN A 221 -24.08 -0.19 -1.52
CA GLN A 221 -22.72 0.26 -1.83
C GLN A 221 -22.54 1.73 -1.40
N MET A 222 -23.50 2.59 -1.75
CA MET A 222 -23.43 4.01 -1.41
C MET A 222 -23.63 4.21 0.09
N LEU A 223 -24.51 3.44 0.74
CA LEU A 223 -24.69 3.49 2.19
C LEU A 223 -23.44 3.06 2.96
N LEU A 224 -22.78 1.96 2.55
CA LEU A 224 -21.53 1.53 3.20
C LEU A 224 -20.46 2.62 3.07
N LEU A 225 -20.35 3.23 1.90
CA LEU A 225 -19.43 4.35 1.68
C LEU A 225 -19.72 5.54 2.60
N LEU A 226 -20.99 5.93 2.73
CA LEU A 226 -21.39 7.02 3.61
C LEU A 226 -21.10 6.72 5.08
N THR A 227 -21.31 5.49 5.52
CA THR A 227 -20.94 5.05 6.87
C THR A 227 -19.41 5.10 7.07
N LEU A 228 -18.62 4.67 6.09
CA LEU A 228 -17.15 4.75 6.14
C LEU A 228 -16.67 6.19 6.36
N PHE A 229 -17.20 7.14 5.60
CA PHE A 229 -16.77 8.53 5.74
C PHE A 229 -17.08 9.14 7.10
N ASN A 230 -18.15 8.68 7.76
CA ASN A 230 -18.63 9.22 9.02
C ASN A 230 -18.04 8.52 10.27
N HIS A 231 -17.78 7.21 10.19
CA HIS A 231 -17.49 6.40 11.38
C HIS A 231 -16.16 5.66 11.35
N THR A 232 -15.40 5.69 10.25
CA THR A 232 -14.03 5.16 10.26
C THR A 232 -13.17 5.98 11.21
N ASP A 233 -12.47 5.31 12.11
CA ASP A 233 -11.58 5.94 13.06
C ASP A 233 -10.27 6.45 12.42
N SER A 234 -9.41 7.06 13.22
CA SER A 234 -8.13 7.61 12.73
C SER A 234 -7.13 6.55 12.28
N THR A 235 -7.36 5.26 12.59
CA THR A 235 -6.49 4.14 12.20
C THR A 235 -7.07 3.34 11.02
N GLY A 236 -8.25 3.70 10.52
CA GLY A 236 -8.86 3.10 9.35
C GLY A 236 -9.86 1.98 9.65
N PHE A 237 -10.21 1.75 10.92
CA PHE A 237 -11.14 0.69 11.31
C PHE A 237 -12.58 1.21 11.39
N LEU A 238 -13.53 0.36 10.97
CA LEU A 238 -14.96 0.58 11.08
C LEU A 238 -15.65 -0.68 11.62
N ALA A 239 -16.28 -0.58 12.79
CA ALA A 239 -17.01 -1.69 13.38
C ALA A 239 -18.21 -2.11 12.51
N LEU A 240 -18.34 -3.40 12.22
CA LEU A 240 -19.47 -3.94 11.45
C LEU A 240 -20.82 -3.72 12.14
N GLU A 241 -20.83 -3.70 13.48
CA GLU A 241 -22.04 -3.37 14.25
C GLU A 241 -22.50 -1.95 13.97
N GLN A 242 -21.59 -0.98 13.89
CA GLN A 242 -21.92 0.40 13.56
C GLN A 242 -22.53 0.51 12.15
N VAL A 243 -21.98 -0.22 11.18
CA VAL A 243 -22.54 -0.28 9.82
C VAL A 243 -23.93 -0.88 9.82
N ALA A 244 -24.13 -1.98 10.55
CA ALA A 244 -25.43 -2.62 10.66
C ALA A 244 -26.48 -1.67 11.27
N ASP A 245 -26.13 -0.96 12.34
CA ASP A 245 -27.02 0.01 12.98
C ASP A 245 -27.40 1.16 12.04
N CYS A 246 -26.42 1.73 11.31
CA CYS A 246 -26.70 2.78 10.33
C CYS A 246 -27.60 2.30 9.19
N PHE A 247 -27.40 1.08 8.68
CA PHE A 247 -28.26 0.50 7.65
C PHE A 247 -29.68 0.30 8.17
N ILE A 248 -29.84 -0.34 9.32
CA ILE A 248 -31.16 -0.58 9.92
C ILE A 248 -31.89 0.76 10.13
N LYS A 249 -31.19 1.75 10.70
CA LYS A 249 -31.76 3.08 10.95
C LYS A 249 -32.20 3.77 9.65
N PHE A 250 -31.37 3.74 8.61
CA PHE A 250 -31.72 4.33 7.31
C PHE A 250 -33.00 3.72 6.73
N TYR A 251 -33.11 2.38 6.70
CA TYR A 251 -34.29 1.72 6.13
C TYR A 251 -35.55 1.85 7.01
N ASN A 252 -35.40 1.92 8.33
CA ASN A 252 -36.52 2.22 9.23
C ASN A 252 -37.07 3.63 8.99
N LEU A 253 -36.20 4.64 8.89
CA LEU A 253 -36.62 6.02 8.59
C LEU A 253 -37.38 6.12 7.28
N ARG A 254 -36.94 5.38 6.25
CA ARG A 254 -37.65 5.30 4.96
C ARG A 254 -39.04 4.68 5.11
N THR A 255 -39.14 3.60 5.87
CA THR A 255 -40.40 2.89 6.13
C THR A 255 -41.38 3.78 6.90
N GLU A 256 -40.91 4.46 7.95
CA GLU A 256 -41.70 5.39 8.77
C GLU A 256 -42.20 6.58 7.96
N ALA A 257 -41.39 7.07 7.00
CA ALA A 257 -41.76 8.14 6.09
C ALA A 257 -42.65 7.68 4.91
N GLY A 258 -42.93 6.38 4.79
CA GLY A 258 -43.74 5.84 3.69
C GLY A 258 -43.10 5.96 2.30
N LEU A 259 -41.75 6.00 2.24
CA LEU A 259 -41.01 6.13 0.98
C LEU A 259 -40.96 4.82 0.20
N THR A 260 -40.53 4.92 -1.07
CA THR A 260 -40.40 3.78 -1.97
C THR A 260 -39.44 2.73 -1.38
N PRO A 261 -39.88 1.47 -1.20
CA PRO A 261 -39.02 0.42 -0.68
C PRO A 261 -38.01 -0.02 -1.73
N GLU A 262 -36.99 -0.77 -1.29
CA GLU A 262 -36.02 -1.30 -2.23
C GLU A 262 -36.59 -2.24 -3.30
N LYS A 263 -35.99 -2.17 -4.50
CA LYS A 263 -36.37 -3.02 -5.63
C LYS A 263 -36.13 -4.48 -5.27
N SER A 264 -37.12 -5.32 -5.48
CA SER A 264 -36.96 -6.78 -5.33
C SER A 264 -36.35 -7.38 -6.59
N TYR A 265 -35.38 -8.28 -6.43
CA TYR A 265 -34.73 -8.97 -7.54
C TYR A 265 -34.98 -10.47 -7.43
N ASN A 266 -35.46 -11.10 -8.52
CA ASN A 266 -35.77 -12.53 -8.56
C ASN A 266 -36.67 -12.97 -7.38
N SER A 267 -37.69 -12.17 -7.06
CA SER A 267 -38.61 -12.37 -5.92
C SER A 267 -37.95 -12.36 -4.53
N ARG A 268 -36.69 -11.91 -4.42
CA ARG A 268 -36.01 -11.70 -3.14
C ARG A 268 -36.10 -10.23 -2.73
N ARG A 269 -36.60 -10.01 -1.52
CA ARG A 269 -36.61 -8.70 -0.87
C ARG A 269 -35.21 -8.35 -0.38
N ALA A 270 -34.87 -7.06 -0.41
CA ALA A 270 -33.68 -6.55 0.25
C ALA A 270 -33.69 -6.95 1.74
N ILE A 271 -32.59 -7.53 2.24
CA ILE A 271 -32.50 -7.94 3.66
C ILE A 271 -32.73 -6.76 4.61
N ALA A 272 -32.32 -5.56 4.23
CA ALA A 272 -32.51 -4.36 5.04
C ALA A 272 -33.98 -3.88 5.11
N GLU A 273 -34.85 -4.36 4.23
CA GLU A 273 -36.29 -4.09 4.21
C GLU A 273 -37.10 -5.15 4.98
N ILE A 274 -36.43 -6.14 5.58
CA ILE A 274 -37.10 -7.15 6.40
C ILE A 274 -37.41 -6.53 7.76
N PRO A 275 -38.68 -6.49 8.20
CA PRO A 275 -39.03 -6.01 9.53
C PRO A 275 -38.25 -6.76 10.61
N ASP A 276 -37.81 -6.04 11.64
CA ASP A 276 -37.08 -6.59 12.79
C ASP A 276 -35.83 -7.40 12.41
N VAL A 277 -35.15 -7.03 11.31
CA VAL A 277 -33.90 -7.67 10.90
C VAL A 277 -32.86 -7.56 12.01
N SER A 278 -32.34 -8.71 12.45
CA SER A 278 -31.32 -8.73 13.51
C SER A 278 -29.99 -8.16 13.01
N ARG A 279 -29.24 -7.51 13.91
CA ARG A 279 -27.87 -7.04 13.65
C ARG A 279 -26.97 -8.13 13.10
N SER A 280 -27.06 -9.34 13.65
CA SER A 280 -26.30 -10.50 13.17
C SER A 280 -26.58 -10.79 11.68
N ARG A 281 -27.86 -10.80 11.28
CA ARG A 281 -28.25 -11.02 9.89
C ARG A 281 -27.80 -9.87 8.99
N MET A 282 -27.86 -8.63 9.48
CA MET A 282 -27.37 -7.45 8.75
C MET A 282 -25.85 -7.51 8.54
N ARG A 283 -25.07 -7.88 9.56
CA ARG A 283 -23.61 -8.09 9.43
C ARG A 283 -23.27 -9.17 8.41
N GLN A 284 -23.99 -10.29 8.42
CA GLN A 284 -23.79 -11.34 7.43
C GLN A 284 -24.13 -10.86 6.02
N MET A 285 -25.18 -10.05 5.88
CA MET A 285 -25.51 -9.40 4.62
C MET A 285 -24.36 -8.53 4.14
N LEU A 286 -23.87 -7.59 4.97
CA LEU A 286 -22.79 -6.66 4.62
C LEU A 286 -21.54 -7.37 4.07
N LYS A 287 -21.16 -8.51 4.67
CA LYS A 287 -20.02 -9.35 4.23
C LYS A 287 -20.22 -10.00 2.86
N THR A 288 -21.45 -10.30 2.48
CA THR A 288 -21.78 -10.93 1.19
C THR A 288 -22.16 -9.90 0.11
N SER A 289 -22.68 -8.75 0.54
CA SER A 289 -22.98 -7.58 -0.27
C SER A 289 -23.17 -6.39 0.68
N PRO A 290 -22.45 -5.27 0.54
CA PRO A 290 -21.68 -4.87 -0.62
C PRO A 290 -20.17 -5.14 -0.50
N PHE A 291 -19.66 -5.65 0.63
CA PHE A 291 -18.20 -5.74 0.92
C PHE A 291 -17.35 -6.30 -0.23
N PRO A 292 -17.67 -7.45 -0.86
CA PRO A 292 -16.80 -8.05 -1.88
C PRO A 292 -16.59 -7.17 -3.13
N ARG A 293 -17.45 -6.15 -3.33
CA ARG A 293 -17.25 -5.18 -4.41
C ARG A 293 -16.18 -4.14 -4.08
N PHE A 294 -16.04 -3.76 -2.82
CA PHE A 294 -14.99 -2.86 -2.35
C PHE A 294 -13.66 -3.61 -2.23
N GLU A 295 -13.69 -4.83 -1.71
CA GLU A 295 -12.51 -5.69 -1.56
C GLU A 295 -11.81 -5.94 -2.89
N ARG A 296 -12.56 -6.27 -3.95
CA ARG A 296 -12.00 -6.47 -5.30
C ARG A 296 -11.36 -5.23 -5.92
N GLN A 297 -11.69 -4.04 -5.43
CA GLN A 297 -11.06 -2.79 -5.86
C GLN A 297 -9.87 -2.41 -4.96
N GLY A 298 -9.56 -3.22 -3.95
CA GLY A 298 -8.54 -2.92 -2.94
C GLY A 298 -8.93 -1.79 -1.99
N LEU A 299 -10.21 -1.41 -1.90
CA LEU A 299 -10.66 -0.25 -1.13
C LEU A 299 -10.94 -0.59 0.35
N LEU A 300 -11.38 -1.82 0.62
CA LEU A 300 -11.69 -2.32 1.96
C LEU A 300 -11.13 -3.74 2.15
N ASP A 301 -10.75 -4.05 3.37
CA ASP A 301 -10.51 -5.41 3.85
C ASP A 301 -11.41 -5.69 5.08
N ILE A 302 -11.36 -6.90 5.60
CA ILE A 302 -12.07 -7.32 6.82
C ILE A 302 -11.08 -7.90 7.83
N SER A 303 -11.26 -7.58 9.11
CA SER A 303 -10.43 -8.13 10.18
C SER A 303 -10.62 -9.64 10.33
N ASP A 304 -9.60 -10.34 10.84
CA ASP A 304 -9.61 -11.81 11.02
C ASP A 304 -10.75 -12.29 11.95
N ASP A 305 -11.10 -11.50 12.97
CA ASP A 305 -12.23 -11.75 13.87
C ASP A 305 -13.60 -11.43 13.23
N ASN A 306 -13.58 -10.92 12.00
CA ASN A 306 -14.71 -10.47 11.21
C ASN A 306 -15.63 -9.45 11.92
N GLN A 307 -15.06 -8.61 12.79
CA GLN A 307 -15.77 -7.56 13.51
C GLN A 307 -15.59 -6.17 12.91
N HIS A 308 -14.55 -5.93 12.11
CA HIS A 308 -14.24 -4.62 11.55
C HIS A 308 -14.01 -4.69 10.04
N PHE A 309 -14.48 -3.67 9.32
CA PHE A 309 -13.95 -3.33 8.00
C PHE A 309 -12.71 -2.47 8.20
N ILE A 310 -11.72 -2.68 7.35
CA ILE A 310 -10.44 -1.99 7.37
C ILE A 310 -10.35 -1.19 6.08
N LEU A 311 -10.29 0.13 6.20
CA LEU A 311 -10.12 1.02 5.06
C LEU A 311 -8.70 0.92 4.53
N ASN A 312 -8.56 0.89 3.20
CA ASN A 312 -7.24 0.94 2.58
C ASN A 312 -6.43 2.13 3.15
N PRO A 313 -5.22 1.91 3.70
CA PRO A 313 -4.45 2.98 4.33
C PRO A 313 -4.13 4.14 3.38
N ALA A 314 -3.87 3.86 2.10
CA ALA A 314 -3.60 4.88 1.10
C ALA A 314 -4.84 5.74 0.84
N LEU A 315 -6.01 5.11 0.81
CA LEU A 315 -7.28 5.83 0.73
C LEU A 315 -7.54 6.65 1.99
N LEU A 316 -7.30 6.09 3.18
CA LEU A 316 -7.44 6.81 4.45
C LEU A 316 -6.59 8.09 4.46
N ALA A 317 -5.34 8.00 4.00
CA ALA A 317 -4.43 9.14 3.89
C ALA A 317 -4.87 10.15 2.82
N ALA A 318 -5.45 9.68 1.71
CA ALA A 318 -5.93 10.53 0.62
C ALA A 318 -7.21 11.32 0.96
N LEU A 319 -8.05 10.80 1.87
CA LEU A 319 -9.37 11.35 2.17
C LEU A 319 -9.29 12.64 3.01
N THR A 320 -9.18 13.77 2.31
CA THR A 320 -9.36 15.11 2.87
C THR A 320 -10.85 15.44 3.14
N PRO A 321 -11.17 16.39 4.03
CA PRO A 321 -12.56 16.86 4.22
C PRO A 321 -13.25 17.27 2.92
N ALA A 322 -12.53 17.95 2.02
CA ALA A 322 -13.06 18.37 0.72
C ALA A 322 -13.38 17.16 -0.18
N SER A 323 -12.48 16.18 -0.26
CA SER A 323 -12.72 14.96 -1.04
C SER A 323 -13.89 14.15 -0.48
N LYS A 324 -13.99 13.99 0.86
CA LYS A 324 -15.12 13.33 1.51
C LYS A 324 -16.44 14.01 1.19
N GLN A 325 -16.49 15.35 1.23
CA GLN A 325 -17.69 16.11 0.89
C GLN A 325 -18.11 15.91 -0.57
N MET A 326 -17.17 15.94 -1.50
CA MET A 326 -17.44 15.69 -2.93
C MET A 326 -17.96 14.27 -3.16
N LEU A 327 -17.27 13.26 -2.61
CA LEU A 327 -17.64 11.85 -2.76
C LEU A 327 -19.00 11.55 -2.10
N ARG A 328 -19.28 12.17 -0.94
CA ARG A 328 -20.58 12.11 -0.27
C ARG A 328 -21.70 12.63 -1.17
N ALA A 329 -21.51 13.80 -1.78
CA ALA A 329 -22.53 14.39 -2.66
C ALA A 329 -22.87 13.46 -3.83
N ILE A 330 -21.85 12.85 -4.45
CA ILE A 330 -22.05 11.86 -5.52
C ILE A 330 -22.82 10.64 -4.98
N ALA A 331 -22.42 10.08 -3.84
CA ALA A 331 -23.09 8.92 -3.27
C ALA A 331 -24.58 9.18 -2.96
N ILE A 332 -24.91 10.36 -2.43
CA ILE A 332 -26.28 10.75 -2.11
C ILE A 332 -27.09 11.00 -3.37
N GLN A 333 -26.50 11.64 -4.38
CA GLN A 333 -27.12 11.76 -5.70
C GLN A 333 -27.46 10.38 -6.28
N ARG A 334 -26.54 9.41 -6.20
CA ARG A 334 -26.78 8.05 -6.70
C ARG A 334 -27.88 7.30 -5.94
N ILE A 335 -28.01 7.52 -4.62
CA ILE A 335 -29.12 6.98 -3.84
C ILE A 335 -30.44 7.64 -4.26
N ALA A 336 -30.46 8.96 -4.43
CA ALA A 336 -31.63 9.70 -4.88
C ALA A 336 -32.11 9.24 -6.26
N GLU A 337 -31.19 9.06 -7.22
CA GLU A 337 -31.49 8.50 -8.54
C GLU A 337 -32.03 7.07 -8.47
N HIS A 338 -31.48 6.25 -7.57
CA HIS A 338 -31.88 4.85 -7.41
C HIS A 338 -33.34 4.72 -6.92
N PHE A 339 -33.75 5.56 -5.98
CA PHE A 339 -35.11 5.58 -5.42
C PHE A 339 -36.08 6.52 -6.15
N GLY A 340 -35.58 7.44 -6.98
CA GLY A 340 -36.39 8.47 -7.65
C GLY A 340 -36.84 9.59 -6.71
N GLU A 341 -35.97 9.98 -5.78
CA GLU A 341 -36.25 10.93 -4.69
C GLU A 341 -35.47 12.23 -4.83
N ALA A 342 -35.85 13.28 -4.09
CA ALA A 342 -35.08 14.51 -4.06
C ALA A 342 -33.78 14.32 -3.26
N ILE A 343 -32.68 14.90 -3.75
CA ILE A 343 -31.36 14.81 -3.11
C ILE A 343 -31.40 15.31 -1.66
N SER A 344 -32.17 16.38 -1.39
CA SER A 344 -32.33 16.95 -0.04
C SER A 344 -32.91 15.97 0.96
N ASP A 345 -33.88 15.16 0.52
CA ASP A 345 -34.60 14.24 1.40
C ASP A 345 -33.70 13.05 1.76
N VAL A 346 -32.97 12.54 0.78
CA VAL A 346 -31.95 11.50 0.99
C VAL A 346 -30.82 12.00 1.89
N GLU A 347 -30.33 13.23 1.67
CA GLU A 347 -29.28 13.83 2.53
C GLU A 347 -29.74 13.92 3.98
N ALA A 348 -30.97 14.38 4.23
CA ALA A 348 -31.54 14.47 5.57
C ALA A 348 -31.63 13.09 6.24
N MET A 349 -32.13 12.09 5.51
CA MET A 349 -32.22 10.71 6.02
C MET A 349 -30.87 10.08 6.30
N VAL A 350 -29.90 10.23 5.38
CA VAL A 350 -28.54 9.73 5.58
C VAL A 350 -27.92 10.40 6.79
N THR A 351 -28.03 11.72 6.92
CA THR A 351 -27.49 12.45 8.07
C THR A 351 -28.08 11.93 9.38
N GLN A 352 -29.41 11.78 9.43
CA GLN A 352 -30.07 11.22 10.61
C GLN A 352 -29.65 9.77 10.89
N ALA A 353 -29.48 8.94 9.85
CA ALA A 353 -29.10 7.54 9.99
C ALA A 353 -27.65 7.34 10.47
N MET A 354 -26.74 8.21 10.02
CA MET A 354 -25.33 8.15 10.42
C MET A 354 -25.08 8.81 11.79
N GLY A 355 -25.95 9.72 12.24
CA GLY A 355 -25.79 10.39 13.54
C GLY A 355 -24.97 11.66 13.39
#